data_AF-A0A497NKZ7-F1
#
_entry.id   AF-A0A497NKZ7-F1
#
_cell.length_a   1.000
_cell.length_b   1.000
_cell.length_c   1.000
_cell.angle_alpha   90.00
_cell.angle_beta   90.00
_cell.angle_gamma   90.00
#
_symmetry.space_group_name_H-M   'P 1'
#
loop_
_entity.id
_entity.type
_entity.pdbx_description
1 polymer ?
#
loop_
_entity_poly.entity_id
_entity_poly.type
_entity_poly.pdbx_seq_one_letter_code
_entity_poly.pdbx_strand_id
1 'polypeptide(L)'
;MLELAEKRLPRNPRCPRCGKRMKSMGTGKGFRCPRCGHRDPKAQKEWVLVPRDVRPGLYLPPPRSQRHLTKPLRRYGLEKYGLPGPPRGEWHWPCWRGSA
;
A
#
# COMPACT_ATOMS: atom_id res chain seq x y z
N MET A 1 -6.98 4.42 -11.03
CA MET A 1 -6.56 3.11 -10.49
C MET A 1 -5.27 3.35 -9.71
N LEU A 2 -5.19 2.95 -8.43
CA LEU A 2 -4.04 3.21 -7.58
C LEU A 2 -3.10 2.00 -7.63
N GLU A 3 -1.84 2.24 -7.99
CA GLU A 3 -0.81 1.21 -8.09
C GLU A 3 0.23 1.33 -6.97
N LEU A 4 0.80 0.20 -6.56
CA LEU A 4 1.80 0.17 -5.51
C LEU A 4 3.16 0.61 -6.06
N ALA A 5 3.67 1.76 -5.60
CA ALA A 5 4.97 2.27 -6.03
C ALA A 5 6.13 1.31 -5.65
N GLU A 6 7.13 1.18 -6.53
CA GLU A 6 8.32 0.36 -6.27
C GLU A 6 9.08 0.83 -5.02
N LYS A 7 9.59 -0.12 -4.22
CA LYS A 7 10.48 0.16 -3.09
C LYS A 7 11.87 -0.38 -3.39
N ARG A 8 12.83 0.51 -3.57
CA ARG A 8 14.26 0.15 -3.71
C ARG A 8 15.00 0.50 -2.43
N LEU A 9 15.75 -0.45 -1.87
CA LEU A 9 16.60 -0.22 -0.71
C LEU A 9 18.07 -0.46 -1.06
N PRO A 10 18.98 0.41 -0.61
CA PRO A 10 20.40 0.22 -0.86
C PRO A 10 20.94 -0.86 0.08
N ARG A 11 21.66 -1.83 -0.46
CA ARG A 11 22.30 -2.93 0.27
C ARG A 11 23.79 -2.98 -0.03
N ASN A 12 24.58 -3.42 0.94
CA ASN A 12 26.01 -3.60 0.72
C ASN A 12 26.24 -4.80 -0.21
N PRO A 13 27.25 -4.72 -1.10
CA PRO A 13 27.55 -5.78 -2.05
C PRO A 13 28.01 -7.06 -1.34
N ARG A 14 27.87 -8.18 -2.05
CA ARG A 14 28.40 -9.48 -1.62
C ARG A 14 29.87 -9.59 -1.98
N CYS A 15 30.65 -10.23 -1.11
CA CYS A 15 32.05 -10.50 -1.38
C CYS A 15 32.20 -11.55 -2.49
N PRO A 16 33.01 -11.30 -3.54
CA PRO A 16 33.20 -12.25 -4.64
C PRO A 16 33.92 -13.54 -4.22
N ARG A 17 34.65 -13.53 -3.10
CA ARG A 17 35.39 -14.70 -2.60
C ARG A 17 34.59 -15.61 -1.67
N CYS A 18 33.69 -15.07 -0.85
CA CYS A 18 33.02 -15.85 0.21
C CYS A 18 31.51 -15.63 0.30
N GLY A 19 30.92 -14.79 -0.56
CA GLY A 19 29.49 -14.52 -0.62
C GLY A 19 28.91 -13.70 0.54
N LYS A 20 29.67 -13.46 1.62
CA LYS A 20 29.21 -12.68 2.78
C LYS A 20 29.07 -11.20 2.41
N ARG A 21 28.07 -10.52 2.98
CA ARG A 21 27.89 -9.07 2.80
C ARG A 21 29.09 -8.31 3.36
N MET A 22 29.59 -7.37 2.57
CA MET A 22 30.72 -6.53 2.93
C MET A 22 30.28 -5.39 3.88
N LYS A 23 31.21 -4.83 4.63
CA LYS A 23 31.03 -3.64 5.49
C LYS A 23 31.61 -2.41 4.80
N SER A 24 31.00 -1.25 4.98
CA SER A 24 31.54 0.02 4.46
C SER A 24 32.86 0.36 5.17
N MET A 25 33.82 0.92 4.42
CA MET A 25 35.07 1.45 4.98
C MET A 25 35.03 2.97 5.22
N GLY A 26 33.87 3.61 4.99
CA GLY A 26 33.70 5.06 5.05
C GLY A 26 33.36 5.68 3.69
N THR A 27 33.00 6.96 3.69
CA THR A 27 32.62 7.71 2.47
C THR A 27 33.75 7.66 1.44
N GLY A 28 33.46 7.23 0.22
CA GLY A 28 34.43 7.16 -0.89
C GLY A 28 35.53 6.10 -0.76
N LYS A 29 35.53 5.29 0.32
CA LYS A 29 36.58 4.29 0.58
C LYS A 29 36.19 2.87 0.16
N GLY A 30 34.96 2.65 -0.31
CA GLY A 30 34.46 1.34 -0.73
C GLY A 30 34.11 0.40 0.43
N PHE A 31 34.29 -0.90 0.23
CA PHE A 31 33.82 -1.96 1.14
C PHE A 31 34.90 -2.99 1.49
N ARG A 32 34.79 -3.59 2.68
CA ARG A 32 35.64 -4.70 3.15
C ARG A 32 34.82 -5.90 3.59
N CYS A 33 35.24 -7.09 3.19
CA CYS A 33 34.67 -8.33 3.69
C CYS A 33 35.19 -8.61 5.11
N PRO A 34 34.30 -8.82 6.09
CA PRO A 34 34.71 -9.16 7.46
C PRO A 34 35.22 -10.60 7.60
N ARG A 35 34.96 -11.50 6.63
CA ARG A 35 35.35 -12.91 6.70
C ARG A 35 36.73 -13.18 6.08
N CYS A 36 36.94 -12.79 4.83
CA CYS A 36 38.17 -13.06 4.09
C CYS A 36 39.10 -11.84 3.97
N GLY A 37 38.71 -10.69 4.52
CA GLY A 37 39.51 -9.46 4.49
C GLY A 37 39.56 -8.75 3.14
N HIS A 38 38.99 -9.31 2.07
CA HIS A 38 38.95 -8.70 0.74
C HIS A 38 38.39 -7.28 0.78
N ARG A 39 39.09 -6.34 0.15
CA ARG A 39 38.71 -4.92 0.06
C ARG A 39 38.42 -4.59 -1.39
N ASP A 40 37.32 -3.90 -1.61
CA ASP A 40 36.94 -3.38 -2.92
C ASP A 40 36.68 -1.88 -2.77
N PRO A 41 37.62 -1.02 -3.20
CA PRO A 41 37.47 0.43 -3.17
C PRO A 41 36.41 0.96 -4.14
N LYS A 42 36.11 0.23 -5.22
CA LYS A 42 35.18 0.64 -6.29
C LYS A 42 33.77 0.11 -6.09
N ALA A 43 33.60 -0.87 -5.20
CA ALA A 43 32.30 -1.40 -4.84
C ALA A 43 31.33 -0.30 -4.39
N GLN A 44 30.11 -0.32 -4.93
CA GLN A 44 29.02 0.58 -4.57
C GLN A 44 27.87 -0.21 -3.91
N LYS A 45 26.92 0.52 -3.30
CA LYS A 45 25.71 -0.12 -2.78
C LYS A 45 24.86 -0.62 -3.96
N GLU A 46 24.33 -1.82 -3.80
CA GLU A 46 23.39 -2.43 -4.74
C GLU A 46 21.96 -2.00 -4.37
N TRP A 47 21.20 -1.54 -5.36
CA TRP A 47 19.79 -1.21 -5.17
C TRP A 47 18.93 -2.45 -5.38
N VAL A 48 18.26 -2.91 -4.34
CA VAL A 48 17.44 -4.12 -4.40
C VAL A 48 15.97 -3.76 -4.29
N LEU A 49 15.16 -4.33 -5.17
CA LEU A 49 13.70 -4.27 -5.09
C LEU A 49 13.23 -5.06 -3.88
N VAL A 50 12.42 -4.42 -3.03
CA VAL A 50 11.92 -5.02 -1.80
C VAL A 50 10.41 -5.20 -1.93
N PRO A 51 9.89 -6.44 -1.79
CA PRO A 51 8.47 -6.67 -1.79
C PRO A 51 7.83 -5.98 -0.58
N ARG A 52 6.60 -5.49 -0.75
CA ARG A 52 5.75 -5.03 0.34
C ARG A 52 4.64 -6.04 0.54
N ASP A 53 4.24 -6.23 1.79
CA ASP A 53 3.18 -7.18 2.14
C ASP A 53 1.77 -6.63 1.89
N VAL A 54 1.65 -5.34 1.56
CA VAL A 54 0.38 -4.70 1.22
C VAL A 54 0.03 -4.93 -0.25
N ARG A 55 -1.21 -5.34 -0.50
CA ARG A 55 -1.77 -5.45 -1.86
C ARG A 55 -2.62 -4.22 -2.18
N PRO A 56 -2.68 -3.76 -3.43
CA PRO A 56 -3.65 -2.76 -3.83
C PRO A 56 -5.07 -3.29 -3.61
N GLY A 57 -5.96 -2.45 -3.08
CA GLY A 57 -7.33 -2.83 -2.77
C GLY A 57 -7.97 -1.96 -1.69
N LEU A 58 -9.24 -2.23 -1.41
CA LEU A 58 -9.99 -1.57 -0.34
C LEU A 58 -9.80 -2.33 0.98
N TYR A 59 -9.35 -1.62 2.01
CA TYR A 59 -9.25 -2.15 3.37
C TYR A 59 -10.32 -1.48 4.23
N LEU A 60 -11.28 -2.27 4.72
CA LEU A 60 -12.32 -1.80 5.64
C LEU A 60 -12.05 -2.32 7.06
N PRO A 61 -12.42 -1.56 8.10
CA PRO A 61 -12.35 -2.05 9.46
C PRO A 61 -13.32 -3.22 9.65
N PRO A 62 -13.10 -4.06 10.69
CA PRO A 62 -14.03 -5.13 11.02
C PRO A 62 -15.41 -4.55 11.35
N PRO A 63 -16.52 -5.29 11.13
CA PRO A 63 -17.88 -4.77 11.32
C PRO A 63 -18.13 -4.09 12.67
N ARG A 64 -17.55 -4.62 13.75
CA ARG A 64 -17.63 -4.05 15.11
C ARG A 64 -17.05 -2.64 15.26
N SER A 65 -16.17 -2.24 14.34
CA SER A 65 -15.47 -0.95 14.35
C SER A 65 -15.86 -0.06 13.17
N GLN A 66 -16.86 -0.47 12.38
CA GLN A 66 -17.43 0.37 11.33
C GLN A 66 -18.32 1.44 11.97
N ARG A 67 -18.22 2.68 11.47
CA ARG A 67 -19.07 3.79 11.91
C ARG A 67 -20.40 3.75 11.17
N HIS A 68 -21.40 4.46 11.70
CA HIS A 68 -22.75 4.50 11.12
C HIS A 68 -22.78 4.91 9.64
N LEU A 69 -21.89 5.82 9.23
CA LEU A 69 -21.81 6.30 7.85
C LEU A 69 -20.90 5.44 6.95
N THR A 70 -20.15 4.48 7.52
CA THR A 70 -19.26 3.62 6.73
C THR A 70 -20.08 2.68 5.86
N LYS A 71 -19.88 2.73 4.54
CA LYS A 71 -20.50 1.78 3.61
C LYS A 71 -19.92 0.37 3.83
N PRO A 72 -20.74 -0.64 4.18
CA PRO A 72 -20.23 -2.01 4.35
C PRO A 72 -19.75 -2.62 3.03
N LEU A 73 -18.77 -3.55 3.09
CA LEU A 73 -18.18 -4.18 1.90
C LEU A 73 -19.23 -4.79 0.97
N ARG A 74 -20.27 -5.43 1.53
CA ARG A 74 -21.37 -6.08 0.79
C ARG A 74 -22.20 -5.13 -0.08
N ARG A 75 -22.10 -3.80 0.13
CA ARG A 75 -22.82 -2.79 -0.68
C ARG A 75 -21.98 -2.23 -1.84
N TYR A 76 -20.68 -2.51 -1.90
CA TYR A 76 -19.88 -2.13 -3.06
C TYR A 76 -20.28 -2.99 -4.27
N GLY A 77 -20.47 -2.38 -5.43
CA GLY A 77 -21.08 -3.01 -6.62
C GLY A 77 -22.60 -2.92 -6.68
N LEU A 78 -23.25 -2.45 -5.61
CA LEU A 78 -24.70 -2.18 -5.52
C LEU A 78 -24.98 -0.67 -5.37
N GLU A 79 -24.13 0.16 -5.98
CA GLU A 79 -24.32 1.59 -6.04
C GLU A 79 -25.64 1.91 -6.77
N LYS A 80 -26.42 2.80 -6.17
CA LYS A 80 -27.58 3.38 -6.85
C LYS A 80 -27.07 4.52 -7.72
N TYR A 81 -27.04 4.29 -9.02
CA TYR A 81 -26.81 5.36 -10.00
C TYR A 81 -28.17 5.88 -10.46
N GLY A 82 -28.44 7.16 -10.23
CA GLY A 82 -29.69 7.82 -10.64
C GLY A 82 -30.48 8.46 -9.51
N LEU A 83 -31.57 9.14 -9.88
CA LEU A 83 -32.49 9.75 -8.92
C LEU A 83 -33.19 8.66 -8.11
N PRO A 84 -33.37 8.85 -6.79
CA PRO A 84 -34.19 7.94 -6.01
C PRO A 84 -35.61 7.95 -6.60
N GLY A 85 -36.15 6.77 -6.88
CA GLY A 85 -37.56 6.63 -7.21
C GLY A 85 -38.44 7.10 -6.05
N PRO A 86 -39.75 7.31 -6.30
CA PRO A 86 -40.68 7.66 -5.24
C PRO A 86 -40.62 6.62 -4.10
N PRO A 87 -40.87 7.04 -2.85
CA PRO A 87 -40.90 6.13 -1.73
C PRO A 87 -41.88 4.97 -1.99
N ARG A 88 -41.47 3.73 -1.70
CA ARG A 88 -42.33 2.55 -1.90
C ARG A 88 -43.23 2.35 -0.68
N GLY A 89 -44.50 1.99 -0.90
CA GLY A 89 -45.50 1.75 0.14
C GLY A 89 -46.50 2.90 0.30
N GLU A 90 -47.42 2.78 1.25
CA GLU A 90 -48.29 3.88 1.67
C GLU A 90 -47.51 4.85 2.55
N TRP A 91 -47.25 6.04 2.03
CA TRP A 91 -46.59 7.12 2.78
C TRP A 91 -47.64 8.12 3.21
N HIS A 92 -47.79 8.29 4.52
CA HIS A 92 -48.67 9.31 5.07
C HIS A 92 -48.00 10.68 4.94
N TRP A 93 -48.57 11.54 4.10
CA TRP A 93 -48.17 12.93 3.93
C TRP A 93 -49.17 13.84 4.66
N PRO A 94 -48.87 14.35 5.86
CA PRO A 94 -49.83 15.12 6.65
C PRO A 94 -50.23 16.45 5.98
N CYS A 95 -49.47 16.94 5.00
CA CYS A 95 -49.83 18.09 4.17
C CYS A 95 -48.92 18.18 2.94
N TRP A 96 -49.47 17.94 1.75
CA TRP A 96 -48.99 18.58 0.52
C TRP A 96 -50.20 19.18 -0.19
N ARG A 97 -50.65 20.34 0.29
CA ARG A 97 -51.68 21.15 -0.37
C ARG A 97 -50.98 22.14 -1.31
N GLY A 98 -50.52 21.64 -2.45
CA GLY A 98 -50.08 22.45 -3.58
C GLY A 98 -51.17 22.42 -4.64
N SER A 99 -52.04 23.42 -4.63
CA SER A 99 -52.99 23.70 -5.70
C SER A 99 -52.25 23.90 -7.02
N ALA A 100 -52.78 23.30 -8.08
CA ALA A 100 -52.37 23.56 -9.47
C ALA A 100 -52.57 25.03 -9.86
#